data_AF-A0A6I1RC73-F1
#
_entry.id   AF-A0A6I1RC73-F1
#
_cell.length_a   1.000
_cell.length_b   1.000
_cell.length_c   1.000
_cell.angle_alpha   90.00
_cell.angle_beta   90.00
_cell.angle_gamma   90.00
#
_symmetry.space_group_name_H-M   'P 1'
#
loop_
_entity.id
_entity.type
_entity.pdbx_description
1 polymer ?
#
loop_
_entity_poly.entity_id
_entity_poly.type
_entity_poly.pdbx_seq_one_letter_code
_entity_poly.pdbx_strand_id
1 'polypeptide(L)'
;MVEALRDLEIVWLEEPFPPDDLAGYRALAAVSPIPLAAGEPELSVFGFRDLIASSSLAFAQPDIARCGGFTGAVQIASLCHAHHGPVCPHTGFSGGLNNLAIIHLAAGLLENALLEWMIIDNPLRDLFTEPLPSPKDGRLSTVSGPGLGLDVDRLTDLGRRP
;
A
#
# COMPACT_ATOMS: atom_id res chain seq x y z
N MET A 1 13.24 -23.10 -1.83
CA MET A 1 12.45 -22.41 -0.78
C MET A 1 11.01 -22.22 -1.24
N VAL A 2 10.73 -21.39 -2.26
CA VAL A 2 9.36 -21.13 -2.75
C VAL A 2 8.59 -22.39 -3.16
N GLU A 3 9.28 -23.40 -3.69
CA GLU A 3 8.67 -24.70 -4.03
C GLU A 3 8.08 -25.43 -2.82
N ALA A 4 8.74 -25.34 -1.66
CA ALA A 4 8.25 -25.97 -0.43
C ALA A 4 7.00 -25.28 0.13
N LEU A 5 6.65 -24.11 -0.41
CA LEU A 5 5.52 -23.30 0.01
C LEU A 5 4.35 -23.37 -1.00
N ARG A 6 4.49 -24.13 -2.10
CA ARG A 6 3.53 -24.20 -3.22
C ARG A 6 2.10 -24.51 -2.77
N ASP A 7 1.94 -25.43 -1.83
CA ASP A 7 0.63 -25.96 -1.43
C ASP A 7 -0.01 -25.17 -0.27
N LEU A 8 0.56 -24.03 0.12
CA LEU A 8 0.11 -23.22 1.26
C LEU A 8 -0.85 -22.08 0.89
N GLU A 9 -1.31 -22.02 -0.36
CA GLU A 9 -2.25 -20.99 -0.84
C GLU A 9 -1.83 -19.55 -0.49
N ILE A 10 -0.52 -19.29 -0.57
CA ILE A 10 0.05 -17.97 -0.24
C ILE A 10 -0.33 -16.96 -1.33
N VAL A 11 -0.92 -15.84 -0.91
CA VAL A 11 -1.38 -14.78 -1.83
C VAL A 11 -0.21 -14.12 -2.56
N TRP A 12 0.86 -13.78 -1.84
CA TRP A 12 2.11 -13.30 -2.42
C TRP A 12 3.31 -13.54 -1.51
N LEU A 13 4.51 -13.50 -2.10
CA LEU A 13 5.79 -13.36 -1.42
C LEU A 13 6.23 -11.90 -1.50
N GLU A 14 6.37 -11.27 -0.34
CA GLU A 14 6.69 -9.85 -0.21
C GLU A 14 8.20 -9.64 -0.08
N GLU A 15 8.71 -8.66 -0.82
CA GLU A 15 10.08 -8.17 -0.77
C GLU A 15 11.20 -9.24 -0.59
N PRO A 16 11.25 -10.29 -1.43
CA PRO A 16 12.25 -11.35 -1.29
C PRO A 16 13.68 -10.89 -1.59
N PHE A 17 13.85 -9.71 -2.20
CA PHE A 17 15.13 -9.12 -2.59
C PHE A 17 15.14 -7.61 -2.30
N PRO A 18 16.34 -7.00 -2.22
CA PRO A 18 16.49 -5.55 -2.24
C PRO A 18 15.74 -4.92 -3.42
N PRO A 19 15.17 -3.71 -3.25
CA PRO A 19 14.27 -3.11 -4.24
C PRO A 19 14.94 -2.80 -5.59
N ASP A 20 16.27 -2.62 -5.60
CA ASP A 20 17.06 -2.35 -6.80
C ASP A 20 17.48 -3.62 -7.56
N ASP A 21 17.29 -4.82 -6.99
CA ASP A 21 17.60 -6.10 -7.65
C ASP A 21 16.48 -6.56 -8.59
N LEU A 22 16.20 -5.75 -9.61
CA LEU A 22 15.21 -6.08 -10.65
C LEU A 22 15.54 -7.41 -11.37
N ALA A 23 16.82 -7.81 -11.41
CA ALA A 23 17.24 -9.07 -12.01
C ALA A 23 16.82 -10.27 -11.16
N GLY A 24 17.00 -10.20 -9.84
CA GLY A 24 16.53 -11.19 -8.88
C GLY A 24 15.01 -11.36 -8.93
N TYR A 25 14.27 -10.25 -8.92
CA TYR A 25 12.81 -10.25 -9.07
C TYR A 25 12.36 -10.93 -10.37
N ARG A 26 12.95 -10.60 -11.52
CA ARG A 26 12.65 -11.27 -12.80
C ARG A 26 12.96 -12.76 -12.77
N ALA A 27 14.12 -13.13 -12.25
CA ALA A 27 14.56 -14.51 -12.20
C ALA A 27 13.62 -15.36 -11.33
N LEU A 28 13.19 -14.83 -10.18
CA LEU A 28 12.26 -15.53 -9.29
C LEU A 28 10.85 -15.57 -9.86
N ALA A 29 10.34 -14.46 -10.41
CA ALA A 29 8.99 -14.41 -11.02
C ALA A 29 8.83 -15.43 -12.16
N ALA A 30 9.91 -15.74 -12.89
CA ALA A 30 9.88 -16.72 -13.98
C ALA A 30 9.69 -18.19 -13.50
N VAL A 31 9.95 -18.49 -12.22
CA VAL A 31 9.94 -19.87 -11.70
C VAL A 31 9.08 -20.05 -10.45
N SER A 32 8.70 -18.96 -9.77
CA SER A 32 7.97 -19.01 -8.52
C SER A 32 6.53 -19.47 -8.74
N PRO A 33 6.02 -20.45 -7.98
CA PRO A 33 4.61 -20.76 -7.96
C PRO A 33 3.78 -19.73 -7.18
N ILE A 34 4.45 -18.86 -6.41
CA ILE A 34 3.82 -17.83 -5.57
C ILE A 34 4.01 -16.46 -6.24
N PRO A 35 2.94 -15.65 -6.37
CA PRO A 35 3.04 -14.29 -6.90
C PRO A 35 3.99 -13.41 -6.07
N LEU A 36 4.65 -12.43 -6.69
CA LEU A 36 5.52 -11.50 -5.96
C LEU A 36 4.80 -10.17 -5.70
N ALA A 37 5.08 -9.57 -4.55
CA ALA A 37 4.70 -8.20 -4.20
C ALA A 37 5.93 -7.39 -3.77
N ALA A 38 5.98 -6.13 -4.19
CA ALA A 38 7.01 -5.18 -3.77
C ALA A 38 6.61 -3.73 -4.07
N GLY A 39 7.42 -2.80 -3.57
CA GLY A 39 7.33 -1.38 -3.92
C GLY A 39 7.19 -0.44 -2.74
N GLU A 40 7.12 -0.94 -1.50
CA GLU A 40 7.07 -0.09 -0.31
C GLU A 40 8.25 0.90 -0.21
N PRO A 41 9.49 0.58 -0.65
CA PRO A 41 10.60 1.51 -0.56
C PRO A 41 10.70 2.40 -1.80
N GLU A 42 9.97 2.10 -2.87
CA GLU A 42 10.04 2.81 -4.14
C GLU A 42 9.32 4.16 -4.03
N LEU A 43 10.04 5.22 -4.39
CA LEU A 43 9.61 6.60 -4.16
C LEU A 43 8.98 7.23 -5.41
N SER A 44 9.14 6.61 -6.58
CA SER A 44 8.83 7.24 -7.86
C SER A 44 7.99 6.36 -8.77
N VAL A 45 7.13 7.01 -9.57
CA VAL A 45 6.42 6.33 -10.66
C VAL A 45 7.37 5.64 -11.65
N PHE A 46 8.61 6.13 -11.79
CA PHE A 46 9.60 5.56 -12.70
C PHE A 46 10.15 4.22 -12.20
N GLY A 47 10.42 4.09 -10.91
CA GLY A 47 10.81 2.80 -10.35
C GLY A 47 9.66 1.79 -10.38
N PHE A 48 8.43 2.23 -10.12
CA PHE A 48 7.24 1.38 -10.33
C PHE A 48 7.08 0.97 -11.79
N ARG A 49 7.30 1.87 -12.75
CA ARG A 49 7.33 1.53 -14.19
C ARG A 49 8.33 0.43 -14.47
N ASP A 50 9.53 0.51 -13.92
CA ASP A 50 10.57 -0.48 -14.21
C ASP A 50 10.26 -1.84 -13.57
N LEU A 51 9.69 -1.86 -12.35
CA LEU A 51 9.21 -3.07 -11.67
C LEU A 51 8.01 -3.74 -12.39
N ILE A 52 7.08 -2.94 -12.90
CA ILE A 52 5.89 -3.43 -13.61
C ILE A 52 6.27 -3.90 -15.02
N ALA A 53 7.11 -3.12 -15.73
CA ALA A 53 7.57 -3.45 -17.07
C ALA A 53 8.44 -4.72 -17.11
N SER A 54 9.11 -5.07 -16.01
CA SER A 54 9.83 -6.32 -15.88
C SER A 54 8.95 -7.54 -15.66
N SER A 55 7.61 -7.37 -15.63
CA SER A 55 6.61 -8.40 -15.37
C SER A 55 6.93 -9.23 -14.11
N SER A 56 7.57 -8.59 -13.13
CA SER A 56 8.08 -9.29 -11.95
C SER A 56 7.11 -9.27 -10.78
N LEU A 57 6.17 -8.32 -10.77
CA LEU A 57 5.23 -8.13 -9.66
C LEU A 57 3.81 -8.49 -10.08
N ALA A 58 3.15 -9.24 -9.22
CA ALA A 58 1.70 -9.38 -9.25
C ALA A 58 1.05 -8.24 -8.46
N PHE A 59 1.61 -7.83 -7.33
CA PHE A 59 1.05 -6.74 -6.51
C PHE A 59 2.06 -5.61 -6.34
N ALA A 60 1.68 -4.41 -6.75
CA ALA A 60 2.44 -3.19 -6.45
C ALA A 60 2.03 -2.65 -5.08
N GLN A 61 3.01 -2.25 -4.27
CA GLN A 61 2.78 -1.79 -2.88
C GLN A 61 3.26 -0.34 -2.64
N PRO A 62 2.70 0.67 -3.34
CA PRO A 62 3.09 2.04 -3.11
C PRO A 62 2.68 2.52 -1.72
N ASP A 63 3.58 3.20 -1.03
CA ASP A 63 3.25 3.99 0.16
C ASP A 63 2.97 5.44 -0.27
N ILE A 64 1.74 5.91 -0.02
CA ILE A 64 1.30 7.25 -0.43
C ILE A 64 2.06 8.37 0.27
N ALA A 65 2.60 8.16 1.47
CA ALA A 65 3.45 9.12 2.16
C ALA A 65 4.86 9.21 1.55
N ARG A 66 5.25 8.24 0.72
CA ARG A 66 6.60 8.15 0.13
C ARG A 66 6.61 8.47 -1.37
N CYS A 67 5.58 8.04 -2.10
CA CYS A 67 5.56 8.10 -3.56
C CYS A 67 5.10 9.44 -4.15
N GLY A 68 5.13 10.52 -3.36
CA GLY A 68 4.69 11.86 -3.80
C GLY A 68 3.20 12.14 -3.58
N GLY A 69 2.58 11.52 -2.57
CA GLY A 69 1.19 11.76 -2.19
C GLY A 69 0.19 11.18 -3.19
N PHE A 70 -1.06 11.68 -3.13
CA PHE A 70 -2.13 11.24 -4.02
C PHE A 70 -1.76 11.29 -5.49
N THR A 71 -1.08 12.34 -5.94
CA THR A 71 -0.69 12.48 -7.35
C THR A 71 0.19 11.30 -7.80
N GLY A 72 1.23 10.98 -7.05
CA GLY A 72 2.11 9.86 -7.39
C GLY A 72 1.42 8.52 -7.24
N ALA A 73 0.65 8.32 -6.17
CA ALA A 73 -0.10 7.09 -5.95
C ALA A 73 -1.13 6.82 -7.06
N VAL A 74 -1.84 7.84 -7.55
CA VAL A 74 -2.77 7.74 -8.68
C VAL A 74 -2.03 7.41 -9.98
N GLN A 75 -0.87 8.02 -10.22
CA GLN A 75 -0.05 7.70 -11.39
C GLN A 75 0.42 6.24 -11.38
N ILE A 76 0.89 5.76 -10.23
CA ILE A 76 1.32 4.37 -10.02
C ILE A 76 0.13 3.41 -10.18
N ALA A 77 -1.01 3.70 -9.55
CA ALA A 77 -2.20 2.87 -9.68
C ALA A 77 -2.73 2.80 -11.13
N SER A 78 -2.70 3.93 -11.85
CA SER A 78 -3.09 3.98 -13.27
C SER A 78 -2.15 3.16 -14.15
N LEU A 79 -0.84 3.20 -13.85
CA LEU A 79 0.17 2.38 -14.51
C LEU A 79 -0.05 0.88 -14.21
N CYS A 80 -0.34 0.51 -12.97
CA CYS A 80 -0.67 -0.87 -12.61
C CYS A 80 -1.93 -1.35 -13.35
N HIS A 81 -2.98 -0.52 -13.38
CA HIS A 81 -4.22 -0.81 -14.10
C HIS A 81 -3.98 -1.06 -15.59
N ALA A 82 -3.14 -0.24 -16.25
CA ALA A 82 -2.77 -0.41 -17.65
C ALA A 82 -2.03 -1.74 -17.94
N HIS A 83 -1.43 -2.35 -16.91
CA HIS A 83 -0.73 -3.63 -16.98
C HIS A 83 -1.52 -4.79 -16.34
N HIS A 84 -2.80 -4.58 -16.00
CA HIS A 84 -3.65 -5.54 -15.28
C HIS A 84 -3.05 -6.01 -13.93
N GLY A 85 -2.19 -5.18 -13.32
CA GLY A 85 -1.57 -5.44 -12.03
C GLY A 85 -2.43 -4.92 -10.88
N PRO A 86 -2.81 -5.75 -9.89
CA PRO A 86 -3.42 -5.25 -8.66
C PRO A 86 -2.46 -4.38 -7.84
N VAL A 87 -3.05 -3.53 -7.00
CA VAL A 87 -2.34 -2.64 -6.09
C VAL A 87 -2.78 -2.95 -4.67
N CYS A 88 -1.83 -3.14 -3.77
CA CYS A 88 -2.04 -3.31 -2.34
C CYS A 88 -1.18 -2.25 -1.62
N PRO A 89 -1.69 -1.03 -1.40
CA PRO A 89 -0.87 0.07 -0.89
C PRO A 89 -0.26 -0.26 0.47
N HIS A 90 1.02 0.08 0.63
CA HIS A 90 1.73 -0.06 1.90
C HIS A 90 1.33 1.07 2.86
N THR A 91 1.03 0.69 4.09
CA THR A 91 0.78 1.58 5.23
C THR A 91 1.92 1.55 6.24
N GLY A 92 2.45 0.38 6.57
CA GLY A 92 3.44 0.18 7.63
C GLY A 92 3.14 0.98 8.90
N PHE A 93 4.16 1.66 9.43
CA PHE A 93 4.03 2.54 10.59
C PHE A 93 3.61 3.98 10.25
N SER A 94 3.37 4.27 8.96
CA SER A 94 2.90 5.57 8.50
C SER A 94 1.51 5.80 9.08
N GLY A 95 1.38 6.74 10.04
CA GLY A 95 0.23 6.86 10.94
C GLY A 95 -1.13 7.17 10.29
N GLY A 96 -2.08 7.70 11.05
CA GLY A 96 -3.51 7.65 10.70
C GLY A 96 -3.84 8.40 9.41
N LEU A 97 -3.12 9.47 9.11
CA LEU A 97 -3.26 10.23 7.86
C LEU A 97 -2.98 9.36 6.63
N ASN A 98 -1.97 8.49 6.71
CA ASN A 98 -1.59 7.59 5.63
C ASN A 98 -2.69 6.56 5.36
N ASN A 99 -3.22 5.94 6.43
CA ASN A 99 -4.34 4.99 6.32
C ASN A 99 -5.57 5.63 5.68
N LEU A 100 -5.96 6.83 6.11
CA LEU A 100 -7.09 7.54 5.51
C LEU A 100 -6.86 7.81 4.02
N ALA A 101 -5.67 8.28 3.66
CA ALA A 101 -5.34 8.57 2.27
C ALA A 101 -5.41 7.32 1.39
N ILE A 102 -4.92 6.19 1.89
CA ILE A 102 -4.98 4.88 1.21
C ILE A 102 -6.40 4.35 1.12
N ILE A 103 -7.22 4.49 2.17
CA ILE A 103 -8.64 4.10 2.14
C ILE A 103 -9.39 4.89 1.06
N HIS A 104 -9.16 6.21 0.97
CA HIS A 104 -9.77 7.05 -0.06
C HIS A 104 -9.26 6.71 -1.46
N LEU A 105 -7.95 6.48 -1.63
CA LEU A 105 -7.36 6.03 -2.90
C LEU A 105 -7.99 4.72 -3.35
N ALA A 106 -8.08 3.74 -2.45
CA ALA A 106 -8.63 2.43 -2.75
C ALA A 106 -10.11 2.50 -3.13
N ALA A 107 -10.91 3.21 -2.33
CA ALA A 107 -12.34 3.37 -2.60
C ALA A 107 -12.65 4.12 -3.90
N GLY A 108 -11.76 5.03 -4.32
CA GLY A 108 -11.95 5.83 -5.52
C GLY A 108 -11.39 5.23 -6.81
N LEU A 109 -10.34 4.41 -6.73
CA LEU A 109 -9.54 4.02 -7.90
C LEU A 109 -9.26 2.52 -8.02
N LEU A 110 -9.22 1.76 -6.91
CA LEU A 110 -8.74 0.39 -6.92
C LEU A 110 -9.90 -0.61 -6.94
N GLU A 111 -9.90 -1.51 -7.93
CA GLU A 111 -10.85 -2.62 -7.99
C GLU A 111 -10.43 -3.73 -7.03
N ASN A 112 -11.37 -4.20 -6.18
CA ASN A 112 -11.14 -5.29 -5.21
C ASN A 112 -9.87 -5.10 -4.35
N ALA A 113 -9.64 -3.86 -3.90
CA ALA A 113 -8.43 -3.50 -3.19
C ALA A 113 -8.20 -4.34 -1.94
N LEU A 114 -6.98 -4.87 -1.81
CA LEU A 114 -6.44 -5.32 -0.54
C LEU A 114 -5.72 -4.13 0.10
N LEU A 115 -5.90 -3.97 1.40
CA LEU A 115 -5.27 -2.91 2.18
C LEU A 115 -4.47 -3.53 3.30
N GLU A 116 -3.23 -3.09 3.46
CA GLU A 116 -2.48 -3.39 4.66
C GLU A 116 -3.15 -2.70 5.87
N TRP A 117 -3.20 -3.42 6.99
CA TRP A 117 -3.65 -2.87 8.25
C TRP A 117 -2.77 -3.34 9.40
N MET A 118 -2.03 -2.39 9.97
CA MET A 118 -1.20 -2.65 11.15
C MET A 118 -2.08 -2.89 12.39
N ILE A 119 -1.91 -4.08 12.99
CA ILE A 119 -2.60 -4.48 14.24
C ILE A 119 -1.83 -4.11 15.51
N ILE A 120 -0.58 -3.66 15.38
CA ILE A 120 0.25 -3.19 16.49
C ILE A 120 -0.20 -1.79 16.92
N ASP A 121 -0.06 -1.48 18.20
CA ASP A 121 -0.31 -0.14 18.74
C ASP A 121 0.58 0.89 18.06
N ASN A 122 -0.03 1.91 17.48
CA ASN A 122 0.67 2.99 16.81
C ASN A 122 0.08 4.31 17.28
N PRO A 123 0.74 5.02 18.23
CA PRO A 123 0.24 6.30 18.72
C PRO A 123 0.03 7.33 17.61
N LEU A 124 0.84 7.32 16.55
CA LEU A 124 0.68 8.23 15.40
C LEU A 124 -0.49 7.84 14.49
N ARG A 125 -0.90 6.57 14.51
CA ARG A 125 -2.21 6.16 14.01
C ARG A 125 -3.26 6.81 14.88
N ASP A 126 -3.28 6.43 16.15
CA ASP A 126 -4.41 6.65 17.07
C ASP A 126 -4.65 8.13 17.45
N LEU A 127 -3.64 8.98 17.29
CA LEU A 127 -3.73 10.41 17.61
C LEU A 127 -4.74 11.15 16.72
N PHE A 128 -4.88 10.70 15.47
CA PHE A 128 -5.66 11.37 14.43
C PHE A 128 -6.87 10.55 13.97
N THR A 129 -7.15 9.42 14.62
CA THR A 129 -8.07 8.38 14.14
C THR A 129 -9.52 8.52 14.58
N GLU A 130 -9.99 9.70 14.92
CA GLU A 130 -11.43 9.89 15.07
C GLU A 130 -11.92 10.81 13.96
N PRO A 131 -12.53 10.24 12.90
CA PRO A 131 -12.89 8.83 12.67
C PRO A 131 -11.92 8.10 11.71
N LEU A 132 -11.21 7.08 12.19
CA LEU A 132 -10.55 6.08 11.37
C LEU A 132 -11.32 4.76 11.53
N PRO A 133 -11.79 4.18 10.42
CA PRO A 133 -12.52 2.94 10.47
C PRO A 133 -11.53 1.82 10.81
N SER A 134 -11.82 1.06 11.87
CA SER A 134 -11.14 -0.20 12.12
C SER A 134 -11.71 -1.29 11.21
N PRO A 135 -10.89 -2.26 10.76
CA PRO A 135 -11.38 -3.39 9.99
C PRO A 135 -12.47 -4.16 10.76
N LYS A 136 -13.54 -4.53 10.06
CA LYS A 136 -14.60 -5.41 10.55
C LYS A 136 -14.83 -6.50 9.52
N ASP A 137 -14.74 -7.76 9.94
CA ASP A 137 -14.91 -8.94 9.07
C ASP A 137 -14.03 -8.89 7.79
N GLY A 138 -12.78 -8.46 7.94
CA GLY A 138 -11.83 -8.32 6.83
C GLY A 138 -12.12 -7.15 5.87
N ARG A 139 -12.99 -6.22 6.26
CA ARG A 139 -13.39 -5.07 5.43
C ARG A 139 -13.13 -3.76 6.15
N LEU A 140 -12.71 -2.76 5.40
CA LEU A 140 -12.58 -1.38 5.84
C LEU A 140 -13.67 -0.52 5.19
N SER A 141 -14.38 0.25 6.02
CA SER A 141 -15.31 1.27 5.53
C SER A 141 -14.54 2.51 5.10
N THR A 142 -15.13 3.33 4.24
CA THR A 142 -14.61 4.67 3.95
C THR A 142 -15.00 5.66 5.04
N VAL A 143 -14.35 6.83 5.03
CA VAL A 143 -14.71 7.96 5.89
C VAL A 143 -15.60 8.94 5.13
N SER A 144 -16.50 9.60 5.84
CA SER A 144 -17.41 10.63 5.29
C SER A 144 -16.91 12.03 5.62
N GLY A 145 -17.38 13.02 4.85
CA GLY A 145 -17.00 14.43 5.02
C GLY A 145 -15.99 14.91 3.97
N PRO A 146 -15.62 16.19 4.01
CA PRO A 146 -14.69 16.77 3.05
C PRO A 146 -13.24 16.29 3.27
N GLY A 147 -12.48 16.19 2.17
CA GLY A 147 -11.07 15.82 2.22
C GLY A 147 -10.85 14.40 2.76
N LEU A 148 -9.97 14.27 3.77
CA LEU A 148 -9.68 13.00 4.45
C LEU A 148 -10.68 12.65 5.58
N GLY A 149 -11.74 13.45 5.75
CA GLY A 149 -12.73 13.23 6.82
C GLY A 149 -12.20 13.53 8.22
N LEU A 150 -11.15 14.34 8.34
CA LEU A 150 -10.52 14.73 9.60
C LEU A 150 -11.10 16.03 10.16
N ASP A 151 -11.16 16.08 11.50
CA ASP A 151 -11.37 17.33 12.23
C ASP A 151 -10.03 18.08 12.40
N VAL A 152 -9.87 19.17 11.66
CA VAL A 152 -8.65 19.99 11.64
C VAL A 152 -8.47 20.80 12.93
N ASP A 153 -9.56 21.12 13.64
CA ASP A 153 -9.48 21.86 14.90
C ASP A 153 -8.81 21.00 15.98
N ARG A 154 -9.13 19.69 16.00
CA ARG A 154 -8.47 18.69 16.85
C ARG A 154 -6.96 18.56 16.56
N LEU A 155 -6.53 18.70 15.31
CA LEU A 155 -5.11 18.70 14.94
C LEU A 155 -4.38 19.91 15.55
N THR A 156 -5.03 21.06 15.56
CA THR A 156 -4.46 22.32 16.05
C THR A 156 -4.22 22.27 17.56
N ASP A 157 -5.12 21.63 18.31
CA ASP A 157 -5.00 21.48 19.76
C ASP A 157 -3.89 20.51 20.19
N LEU A 158 -3.55 19.53 19.35
CA LEU A 158 -2.41 18.63 19.58
C LEU A 158 -1.07 19.37 19.48
N GLY A 159 -0.93 20.27 18.51
CA GLY A 159 0.27 21.10 18.35
C GLY A 159 0.50 22.13 19.47
N ARG A 160 -0.48 22.28 20.38
CA ARG A 160 -0.43 23.18 21.56
C ARG A 160 -0.11 22.45 22.86
N ARG A 161 0.01 21.11 22.84
CA ARG A 161 0.44 20.34 24.00
C ARG A 161 1.94 20.57 24.24
N PRO A 162 2.36 20.85 25.49
CA PRO A 162 3.75 21.16 25.82
C PRO A 162 4.71 19.99 25.57
#